data_AF-A0AAV9RE12-F1
#
_entry.id   AF-A0AAV9RE12-F1
#
_cell.length_a   1.000
_cell.length_b   1.000
_cell.length_c   1.000
_cell.angle_alpha   90.00
_cell.angle_beta   90.00
_cell.angle_gamma   90.00
#
_symmetry.space_group_name_H-M   'P 1'
#
loop_
_entity.id
_entity.type
_entity.pdbx_description
1 polymer ?
#
loop_
_entity_poly.entity_id
_entity_poly.type
_entity_poly.pdbx_seq_one_letter_code
_entity_poly.pdbx_strand_id
1 'polypeptide(L)'
;MSRHAAGIQKPVQECDPSPPLPSDHVLGSGAVLFPGVFDQHGCPLIIFPVDGQEKLLKLSKAEVVDFINYFHALLNKKQEKQSLVSVVADLRLASVSTTRFITETLLLLEEHKRTVHTVYVIRPKKKNVVKLFLKLLVPTMSCTSSFRNILLKEIPELSNYIDRSQLPSSLGGYFLYCHRSWVSFIKEIDAFVQEFLSVVQRLPFCISRLQALSRMPVPSNLSPHGSTPLDLPLLSTKPAVSIDSLMAGDVA
;
A
#
# COMPACT_ATOMS: atom_id res chain seq x y z
N MET A 1 -39.61 31.47 -16.09
CA MET A 1 -40.06 30.41 -15.15
C MET A 1 -40.12 29.12 -15.97
N SER A 2 -39.51 27.98 -15.70
CA SER A 2 -38.71 27.46 -14.60
C SER A 2 -37.76 26.42 -15.22
N ARG A 3 -36.48 26.39 -14.84
CA ARG A 3 -35.54 25.29 -15.15
C ARG A 3 -35.32 24.53 -13.85
N HIS A 4 -35.86 23.31 -13.75
CA HIS A 4 -35.48 22.39 -12.69
C HIS A 4 -34.25 21.59 -13.13
N ALA A 5 -33.11 21.88 -12.51
CA ALA A 5 -31.93 21.02 -12.57
C ALA A 5 -32.11 19.90 -11.53
N ALA A 6 -32.28 18.67 -12.01
CA ALA A 6 -32.18 17.48 -11.18
C ALA A 6 -30.68 17.21 -10.92
N GLY A 7 -30.23 17.46 -9.70
CA GLY A 7 -28.91 17.08 -9.23
C GLY A 7 -28.81 15.55 -9.17
N ILE A 8 -28.06 14.97 -10.10
CA ILE A 8 -27.65 13.56 -10.05
C ILE A 8 -26.61 13.45 -8.95
N GLN A 9 -27.00 12.95 -7.78
CA GLN A 9 -26.07 12.45 -6.78
C GLN A 9 -25.31 11.29 -7.42
N LYS A 10 -24.01 11.48 -7.68
CA LYS A 10 -23.14 10.35 -7.99
C LYS A 10 -23.15 9.42 -6.77
N PRO A 11 -23.36 8.10 -6.94
CA PRO A 11 -23.22 7.18 -5.83
C PRO A 11 -21.79 7.31 -5.27
N VAL A 12 -21.70 7.45 -3.94
CA VAL A 12 -20.44 7.33 -3.21
C VAL A 12 -19.84 6.00 -3.64
N GLN A 13 -18.73 6.08 -4.37
CA GLN A 13 -18.00 4.93 -4.86
C GLN A 13 -17.70 4.05 -3.64
N GLU A 14 -18.31 2.86 -3.59
CA GLU A 14 -17.97 1.85 -2.58
C GLU A 14 -16.46 1.66 -2.65
N CYS A 15 -15.79 2.06 -1.56
CA CYS A 15 -14.36 1.89 -1.45
C CYS A 15 -14.13 0.38 -1.37
N ASP A 16 -13.59 -0.21 -2.44
CA ASP A 16 -13.23 -1.62 -2.46
C ASP A 16 -12.46 -1.96 -1.17
N PRO A 17 -12.78 -3.09 -0.51
CA PRO A 17 -12.10 -3.48 0.71
C PRO A 17 -10.60 -3.55 0.43
N SER A 18 -9.81 -2.84 1.25
CA SER A 18 -8.36 -2.93 1.16
C SER A 18 -7.94 -4.39 1.31
N PRO A 19 -7.04 -4.91 0.45
CA PRO A 19 -6.55 -6.26 0.61
C PRO A 19 -5.96 -6.44 2.02
N PRO A 20 -6.12 -7.63 2.64
CA PRO A 20 -5.55 -7.88 3.95
C PRO A 20 -4.01 -7.81 3.89
N LEU A 21 -3.40 -7.45 5.02
CA LEU A 21 -1.95 -7.47 5.16
C LEU A 21 -1.40 -8.87 4.79
N PRO A 22 -0.27 -8.97 4.05
CA PRO A 22 0.36 -10.24 3.77
C PRO A 22 0.69 -11.01 5.06
N SER A 23 0.61 -12.33 5.02
CA SER A 23 0.87 -13.18 6.17
C SER A 23 2.27 -12.98 6.76
N ASP A 24 2.38 -13.23 8.06
CA ASP A 24 3.60 -13.03 8.83
C ASP A 24 4.84 -13.74 8.26
N HIS A 25 4.67 -14.95 7.74
CA HIS A 25 5.79 -15.70 7.17
C HIS A 25 6.28 -15.12 5.84
N VAL A 26 5.43 -14.44 5.08
CA VAL A 26 5.80 -13.71 3.86
C VAL A 26 6.41 -12.37 4.24
N LEU A 27 5.68 -11.57 5.02
CA LEU A 27 6.04 -10.22 5.43
C LEU A 27 7.38 -10.19 6.18
N GLY A 28 7.60 -11.14 7.09
CA GLY A 28 8.80 -11.26 7.92
C GLY A 28 9.98 -12.00 7.27
N SER A 29 9.80 -12.55 6.07
CA SER A 29 10.84 -13.38 5.44
C SER A 29 12.09 -12.57 5.07
N GLY A 30 11.90 -11.37 4.52
CA GLY A 30 12.96 -10.63 3.82
C GLY A 30 13.37 -11.29 2.50
N ALA A 31 12.54 -12.19 1.96
CA ALA A 31 12.74 -12.80 0.64
C ALA A 31 12.56 -11.78 -0.49
N VAL A 32 11.64 -10.85 -0.31
CA VAL A 32 11.37 -9.71 -1.17
C VAL A 32 11.25 -8.47 -0.28
N LEU A 33 11.90 -7.38 -0.67
CA LEU A 33 11.88 -6.14 0.09
C LEU A 33 11.08 -5.08 -0.66
N PHE A 34 10.33 -4.29 0.12
CA PHE A 34 9.63 -3.10 -0.35
C PHE A 34 10.04 -1.91 0.52
N PRO A 35 11.18 -1.26 0.23
CA PRO A 35 11.77 -0.31 1.16
C PRO A 35 11.06 1.05 1.22
N GLY A 36 10.11 1.31 0.32
CA GLY A 36 9.44 2.61 0.19
C GLY A 36 10.29 3.68 -0.53
N VAL A 37 11.18 3.24 -1.41
CA VAL A 37 12.15 4.05 -2.18
C VAL A 37 11.84 3.95 -3.68
N PHE A 38 12.41 4.84 -4.49
CA PHE A 38 12.05 5.00 -5.91
C PHE A 38 13.26 4.96 -6.86
N ASP A 39 13.03 4.58 -8.11
CA ASP A 39 13.99 4.81 -9.20
C ASP A 39 13.92 6.26 -9.73
N GLN A 40 14.80 6.60 -10.69
CA GLN A 40 14.79 7.91 -11.35
C GLN A 40 13.52 8.18 -12.18
N HIS A 41 12.71 7.16 -12.47
CA HIS A 41 11.41 7.30 -13.12
C HIS A 41 10.27 7.56 -12.13
N GLY A 42 10.57 7.61 -10.82
CA GLY A 42 9.56 7.73 -9.76
C GLY A 42 8.77 6.44 -9.52
N CYS A 43 9.23 5.29 -10.03
CA CYS A 43 8.60 4.00 -9.79
C CYS A 43 9.09 3.43 -8.43
N PRO A 44 8.18 3.00 -7.54
CA PRO A 44 8.57 2.36 -6.29
C PRO A 44 9.38 1.07 -6.54
N LEU A 45 10.39 0.85 -5.69
CA LEU A 45 11.31 -0.27 -5.81
C LEU A 45 10.85 -1.51 -5.05
N ILE A 46 10.95 -2.64 -5.74
CA ILE A 46 10.92 -3.99 -5.18
C ILE A 46 12.32 -4.57 -5.33
N ILE A 47 12.84 -5.21 -4.27
CA ILE A 47 14.18 -5.76 -4.28
C ILE A 47 14.13 -7.26 -3.99
N PHE A 48 14.76 -8.06 -4.83
CA PHE A 48 15.12 -9.46 -4.55
C PHE A 48 16.59 -9.50 -4.11
N PRO A 49 16.88 -9.41 -2.80
CA PRO A 49 18.25 -9.36 -2.29
C PRO A 49 18.90 -10.75 -2.32
N VAL A 50 20.24 -10.78 -2.32
CA VAL A 50 21.02 -12.03 -2.22
C VAL A 50 20.65 -12.82 -0.97
N ASP A 51 20.59 -12.14 0.18
CA ASP A 51 20.35 -12.78 1.49
C ASP A 51 18.90 -13.29 1.66
N GLY A 52 17.99 -12.89 0.75
CA GLY A 52 16.60 -13.32 0.73
C GLY A 52 16.35 -14.59 -0.09
N GLN A 53 17.30 -15.03 -0.91
CA GLN A 53 17.07 -16.04 -1.94
C GLN A 53 16.69 -17.43 -1.39
N GLU A 54 17.29 -17.87 -0.29
CA GLU A 54 16.94 -19.15 0.34
C GLU A 54 15.53 -19.13 0.93
N LYS A 55 15.12 -17.96 1.46
CA LYS A 55 13.80 -17.76 2.04
C LYS A 55 12.74 -17.63 0.97
N LEU A 56 13.09 -17.04 -0.18
CA LEU A 56 12.23 -16.94 -1.35
C LEU A 56 11.76 -18.32 -1.83
N LEU A 57 12.64 -19.32 -1.81
CA LEU A 57 12.30 -20.69 -2.20
C LEU A 57 11.37 -21.41 -1.21
N LYS A 58 11.13 -20.85 -0.02
CA LYS A 58 10.16 -21.35 0.96
C LYS A 58 8.77 -20.74 0.77
N LEU A 59 8.64 -19.75 -0.11
CA LEU A 59 7.38 -19.08 -0.44
C LEU A 59 6.85 -19.61 -1.77
N SER A 60 5.54 -19.53 -1.97
CA SER A 60 4.92 -19.72 -3.27
C SER A 60 5.01 -18.44 -4.11
N LYS A 61 4.94 -18.58 -5.44
CA LYS A 61 4.93 -17.42 -6.35
C LYS A 61 3.70 -16.53 -6.13
N ALA A 62 2.54 -17.14 -5.83
CA ALA A 62 1.30 -16.42 -5.57
C ALA A 62 1.44 -15.50 -4.35
N GLU A 63 2.00 -16.00 -3.24
CA GLU A 63 2.25 -15.20 -2.04
C GLU A 63 3.17 -14.00 -2.32
N VAL A 64 4.18 -14.18 -3.18
CA VAL A 64 5.07 -13.09 -3.57
C VAL A 64 4.36 -12.06 -4.46
N VAL A 65 3.53 -12.52 -5.40
CA VAL A 65 2.71 -11.65 -6.25
C VAL A 65 1.72 -10.85 -5.41
N ASP A 66 1.06 -11.49 -4.45
CA ASP A 66 0.09 -10.86 -3.55
C ASP A 66 0.78 -9.83 -2.65
N PHE A 67 1.95 -10.14 -2.10
CA PHE A 67 2.79 -9.20 -1.36
C PHE A 67 3.11 -7.95 -2.19
N ILE A 68 3.57 -8.14 -3.42
CA ILE A 68 3.92 -7.03 -4.33
C ILE A 68 2.68 -6.19 -4.66
N ASN A 69 1.58 -6.83 -5.01
CA ASN A 69 0.33 -6.15 -5.35
C ASN A 69 -0.28 -5.41 -4.15
N TYR A 70 -0.17 -5.94 -2.93
CA TYR A 70 -0.62 -5.27 -1.71
C TYR A 70 0.10 -3.93 -1.53
N PHE A 71 1.43 -3.92 -1.53
CA PHE A 71 2.21 -2.69 -1.31
C PHE A 71 2.13 -1.73 -2.49
N HIS A 72 2.03 -2.25 -3.71
CA HIS A 72 1.75 -1.45 -4.89
C HIS A 72 0.41 -0.71 -4.80
N ALA A 73 -0.67 -1.41 -4.42
CA ALA A 73 -1.97 -0.81 -4.21
C ALA A 73 -1.96 0.23 -3.07
N LEU A 74 -1.24 -0.06 -1.98
CA LEU A 74 -1.12 0.85 -0.84
C LEU A 74 -0.46 2.18 -1.22
N LEU A 75 0.58 2.17 -2.06
CA LEU A 75 1.19 3.40 -2.57
C LEU A 75 0.32 4.12 -3.60
N ASN A 76 -0.33 3.37 -4.50
CA ASN A 76 -1.12 3.94 -5.58
C ASN A 76 -2.43 4.60 -5.14
N LYS A 77 -2.98 4.26 -3.97
CA LYS A 77 -4.14 4.99 -3.41
C LYS A 77 -3.92 6.51 -3.30
N LYS A 78 -2.66 6.97 -3.34
CA LYS A 78 -2.29 8.38 -3.23
C LYS A 78 -1.95 9.07 -4.57
N GLN A 79 -1.91 8.35 -5.70
CA GLN A 79 -1.52 8.91 -6.99
C GLN A 79 -2.66 8.91 -8.01
N GLU A 80 -2.86 10.03 -8.71
CA GLU A 80 -3.89 10.18 -9.76
C GLU A 80 -3.62 9.32 -11.00
N LYS A 81 -2.38 8.87 -11.20
CA LYS A 81 -1.98 7.92 -12.25
C LYS A 81 -1.59 6.60 -11.61
N GLN A 82 -2.00 5.50 -12.23
CA GLN A 82 -1.48 4.17 -11.90
C GLN A 82 0.05 4.19 -12.09
N SER A 83 0.81 4.23 -10.99
CA SER A 83 2.26 4.05 -11.06
C SER A 83 2.56 2.57 -11.21
N LEU A 84 3.62 2.23 -11.93
CA LEU A 84 4.15 0.87 -12.05
C LEU A 84 5.31 0.69 -11.07
N VAL A 85 5.75 -0.55 -10.84
CA VAL A 85 6.90 -0.85 -9.97
C VAL A 85 8.17 -1.09 -10.76
N SER A 86 9.31 -0.73 -10.18
CA SER A 86 10.62 -1.12 -10.69
C SER A 86 11.24 -2.20 -9.79
N VAL A 87 11.86 -3.21 -10.40
CA VAL A 87 12.40 -4.38 -9.70
C VAL A 87 13.92 -4.39 -9.80
N VAL A 88 14.60 -4.56 -8.66
CA VAL A 88 16.03 -4.87 -8.61
C VAL A 88 16.21 -6.33 -8.19
N ALA A 89 16.78 -7.14 -9.09
CA ALA A 89 17.10 -8.54 -8.81
C ALA A 89 18.61 -8.72 -8.73
N ASP A 90 19.13 -8.95 -7.52
CA ASP A 90 20.54 -9.30 -7.34
C ASP A 90 20.73 -10.80 -7.54
N LEU A 91 21.14 -11.19 -8.76
CA LEU A 91 21.30 -12.58 -9.14
C LEU A 91 22.75 -13.07 -9.04
N ARG A 92 23.68 -12.29 -8.47
CA ARG A 92 25.12 -12.63 -8.46
C ARG A 92 25.41 -14.02 -7.92
N LEU A 93 24.71 -14.41 -6.85
CA LEU A 93 24.83 -15.73 -6.20
C LEU A 93 23.63 -16.66 -6.46
N ALA A 94 22.70 -16.26 -7.35
CA ALA A 94 21.45 -16.99 -7.56
C ALA A 94 21.66 -18.42 -8.09
N SER A 95 20.84 -19.32 -7.58
CA SER A 95 20.69 -20.66 -8.13
C SER A 95 19.79 -20.64 -9.39
N VAL A 96 19.80 -21.75 -10.13
CA VAL A 96 18.88 -21.99 -11.25
C VAL A 96 17.43 -21.91 -10.78
N SER A 97 17.12 -22.52 -9.63
CA SER A 97 15.77 -22.53 -9.04
C SER A 97 15.33 -21.14 -8.62
N THR A 98 16.19 -20.38 -7.94
CA THR A 98 15.92 -18.98 -7.55
C THR A 98 15.67 -18.11 -8.77
N THR A 99 16.50 -18.24 -9.80
CA THR A 99 16.37 -17.44 -11.03
C THR A 99 15.08 -17.77 -11.76
N ARG A 100 14.73 -19.06 -11.86
CA ARG A 100 13.46 -19.50 -12.41
C ARG A 100 12.29 -18.92 -11.62
N PHE A 101 12.33 -19.03 -10.29
CA PHE A 101 11.30 -18.52 -9.41
C PHE A 101 11.06 -17.02 -9.62
N ILE A 102 12.12 -16.21 -9.54
CA ILE A 102 12.03 -14.76 -9.75
C ILE A 102 11.47 -14.44 -11.13
N THR A 103 11.96 -15.12 -12.18
CA THR A 103 11.51 -14.85 -13.54
C THR A 103 10.03 -15.21 -13.72
N GLU A 104 9.59 -16.36 -13.22
CA GLU A 104 8.19 -16.78 -13.29
C GLU A 104 7.28 -15.84 -12.46
N THR A 105 7.73 -15.35 -11.30
CA THR A 105 7.00 -14.32 -10.54
C THR A 105 6.85 -13.02 -11.34
N LEU A 106 7.90 -12.56 -12.02
CA LEU A 106 7.84 -11.37 -12.87
C LEU A 106 6.85 -11.53 -14.03
N LEU A 107 6.82 -12.72 -14.65
CA LEU A 107 5.86 -13.02 -15.72
C LEU A 107 4.41 -13.05 -15.18
N LEU A 108 4.18 -13.58 -13.97
CA LEU A 108 2.86 -13.56 -13.34
C LEU A 108 2.37 -12.13 -13.05
N LEU A 109 3.26 -11.24 -12.58
CA LEU A 109 2.94 -9.82 -12.37
C LEU A 109 2.58 -9.12 -13.68
N GLU A 110 3.25 -9.49 -14.77
CA GLU A 110 2.99 -8.95 -16.09
C GLU A 110 1.64 -9.41 -16.64
N GLU A 111 1.34 -10.71 -16.55
CA GLU A 111 0.11 -11.33 -17.06
C GLU A 111 -1.16 -10.77 -16.40
N HIS A 112 -1.12 -10.51 -15.09
CA HIS A 112 -2.33 -10.13 -14.34
C HIS A 112 -2.67 -8.64 -14.45
N LYS A 113 -1.66 -7.75 -14.34
CA LYS A 113 -1.89 -6.31 -14.17
C LYS A 113 -0.87 -5.41 -14.88
N ARG A 114 0.11 -5.99 -15.59
CA ARG A 114 1.25 -5.25 -16.16
C ARG A 114 1.91 -4.34 -15.14
N THR A 115 2.11 -4.87 -13.92
CA THR A 115 2.53 -4.08 -12.76
C THR A 115 3.95 -3.53 -12.90
N VAL A 116 4.80 -4.15 -13.73
CA VAL A 116 6.24 -3.89 -13.77
C VAL A 116 6.61 -2.91 -14.87
N HIS A 117 7.37 -1.87 -14.53
CA HIS A 117 7.96 -0.93 -15.48
C HIS A 117 9.33 -1.38 -15.98
N THR A 118 10.28 -1.57 -15.05
CA THR A 118 11.66 -1.94 -15.36
C THR A 118 12.17 -3.00 -14.40
N VAL A 119 12.98 -3.94 -14.90
CA VAL A 119 13.69 -4.95 -14.13
C VAL A 119 15.18 -4.76 -14.32
N TYR A 120 15.86 -4.31 -13.27
CA TYR A 120 17.31 -4.18 -13.17
C TYR A 120 17.90 -5.48 -12.62
N VAL A 121 18.76 -6.13 -13.39
CA VAL A 121 19.29 -7.46 -13.07
C VAL A 121 20.79 -7.34 -12.89
N ILE A 122 21.27 -7.54 -11.66
CA ILE A 122 22.71 -7.64 -11.42
C ILE A 122 23.14 -9.03 -11.88
N ARG A 123 24.02 -9.08 -12.87
CA ARG A 123 24.31 -10.29 -13.63
C ARG A 123 24.74 -11.47 -12.74
N PRO A 124 24.14 -12.66 -12.93
CA PRO A 124 24.62 -13.87 -12.30
C PRO A 124 26.06 -14.20 -12.69
N LYS A 125 26.89 -14.62 -11.73
CA LYS A 125 28.27 -15.06 -12.02
C LYS A 125 28.31 -16.35 -12.84
N LYS A 126 27.29 -17.21 -12.71
CA LYS A 126 27.22 -18.51 -13.37
C LYS A 126 26.58 -18.40 -14.76
N LYS A 127 27.31 -18.81 -15.82
CA LYS A 127 26.86 -18.69 -17.23
C LYS A 127 25.52 -19.38 -17.52
N ASN A 128 25.26 -20.54 -16.91
CA ASN A 128 23.99 -21.27 -17.08
C ASN A 128 22.79 -20.50 -16.52
N VAL A 129 22.98 -19.75 -15.44
CA VAL A 129 21.94 -18.91 -14.83
C VAL A 129 21.60 -17.73 -15.74
N VAL A 130 22.61 -17.08 -16.31
CA VAL A 130 22.41 -16.01 -17.31
C VAL A 130 21.61 -16.53 -18.52
N LYS A 131 22.02 -17.68 -19.07
CA LYS A 131 21.31 -18.31 -20.21
C LYS A 131 19.86 -18.64 -19.88
N LEU A 132 19.61 -19.19 -18.68
CA LEU A 132 18.25 -19.50 -18.24
C LEU A 132 17.40 -18.23 -18.13
N PHE A 133 17.91 -17.20 -17.45
CA PHE A 133 17.20 -15.95 -17.25
C PHE A 133 16.78 -15.32 -18.59
N LEU A 134 17.74 -15.18 -19.52
CA LEU A 134 17.46 -14.64 -20.84
C LEU A 134 16.46 -15.51 -21.60
N LYS A 135 16.60 -16.85 -21.54
CA LYS A 135 15.66 -17.78 -22.20
C LYS A 135 14.24 -17.65 -21.69
N LEU A 136 14.06 -17.49 -20.37
CA LEU A 136 12.75 -17.38 -19.74
C LEU A 136 12.07 -16.03 -19.99
N LEU A 137 12.84 -14.98 -20.30
CA LEU A 137 12.32 -13.67 -20.65
C LEU A 137 12.06 -13.46 -22.15
N VAL A 138 12.51 -14.38 -23.01
CA VAL A 138 12.19 -14.31 -24.43
C VAL A 138 10.66 -14.38 -24.59
N PRO A 139 10.05 -13.44 -25.32
CA PRO A 139 8.61 -13.48 -25.59
C PRO A 139 8.20 -14.82 -26.20
N THR A 140 7.28 -15.53 -25.54
CA THR A 140 6.64 -16.73 -26.08
C THR A 140 5.27 -16.36 -26.64
N MET A 141 4.70 -17.24 -27.48
CA MET A 141 3.40 -17.00 -28.14
C MET A 141 2.24 -16.70 -27.17
N SER A 142 2.40 -16.98 -25.86
CA SER A 142 1.41 -16.74 -24.81
C SER A 142 1.79 -15.64 -23.81
N CYS A 143 3.02 -15.11 -23.83
CA CYS A 143 3.47 -14.10 -22.87
C CYS A 143 4.60 -13.26 -23.46
N THR A 144 4.32 -11.99 -23.74
CA THR A 144 5.35 -10.99 -24.04
C THR A 144 5.56 -10.14 -22.80
N SER A 145 6.77 -10.16 -22.22
CA SER A 145 7.10 -9.21 -21.15
C SER A 145 7.19 -7.81 -21.76
N SER A 146 6.29 -6.90 -21.38
CA SER A 146 6.34 -5.50 -21.85
C SER A 146 7.28 -4.64 -21.01
N PHE A 147 7.67 -5.11 -19.83
CA PHE A 147 8.62 -4.42 -18.96
C PHE A 147 10.04 -4.36 -19.55
N ARG A 148 10.74 -3.25 -19.29
CA ARG A 148 12.12 -3.06 -19.72
C ARG A 148 13.05 -3.93 -18.89
N ASN A 149 13.89 -4.74 -19.53
CA ASN A 149 14.92 -5.52 -18.84
C ASN A 149 16.32 -4.90 -19.02
N ILE A 150 17.02 -4.61 -17.93
CA ILE A 150 18.37 -4.03 -17.94
C ILE A 150 19.33 -4.97 -17.21
N LEU A 151 20.26 -5.56 -17.97
CA LEU A 151 21.29 -6.46 -17.42
C LEU A 151 22.57 -5.67 -17.09
N LEU A 152 22.81 -5.49 -15.79
CA LEU A 152 23.95 -4.74 -15.25
C LEU A 152 25.13 -5.69 -15.02
N LYS A 153 26.36 -5.29 -15.38
CA LYS A 153 27.53 -6.17 -15.16
C LYS A 153 27.90 -6.19 -13.68
N GLU A 154 27.91 -5.02 -13.04
CA GLU A 154 28.26 -4.85 -11.63
C GLU A 154 27.28 -3.93 -10.89
N ILE A 155 27.27 -4.02 -9.56
CA ILE A 155 26.40 -3.20 -8.68
C ILE A 155 26.48 -1.70 -8.98
N PRO A 156 27.66 -1.07 -9.15
CA PRO A 156 27.75 0.38 -9.32
C PRO A 156 26.97 0.91 -10.52
N GLU A 157 26.68 0.07 -11.53
CA GLU A 157 25.85 0.49 -12.66
C GLU A 157 24.40 0.80 -12.28
N LEU A 158 23.92 0.33 -11.11
CA LEU A 158 22.60 0.71 -10.58
C LEU A 158 22.48 2.22 -10.38
N SER A 159 23.58 2.92 -10.03
CA SER A 159 23.52 4.36 -9.80
C SER A 159 23.24 5.18 -11.06
N ASN A 160 23.31 4.57 -12.24
CA ASN A 160 22.91 5.21 -13.49
C ASN A 160 21.39 5.33 -13.62
N TYR A 161 20.62 4.59 -12.82
CA TYR A 161 19.15 4.48 -12.94
C TYR A 161 18.41 4.76 -11.63
N ILE A 162 19.10 4.63 -10.49
CA ILE A 162 18.53 4.77 -9.15
C ILE A 162 19.50 5.62 -8.34
N ASP A 163 19.01 6.65 -7.66
CA ASP A 163 19.86 7.46 -6.79
C ASP A 163 20.44 6.61 -5.66
N ARG A 164 21.71 6.85 -5.29
CA ARG A 164 22.39 6.08 -4.23
C ARG A 164 21.72 6.23 -2.86
N SER A 165 20.97 7.31 -2.62
CA SER A 165 20.15 7.52 -1.43
C SER A 165 18.95 6.58 -1.34
N GLN A 166 18.54 5.99 -2.46
CA GLN A 166 17.40 5.07 -2.58
C GLN A 166 17.86 3.61 -2.58
N LEU A 167 19.16 3.34 -2.59
CA LEU A 167 19.72 2.00 -2.64
C LEU A 167 20.27 1.56 -1.26
N PRO A 168 19.96 0.35 -0.80
CA PRO A 168 20.65 -0.25 0.35
C PRO A 168 22.16 -0.34 0.13
N SER A 169 22.93 -0.40 1.22
CA SER A 169 24.39 -0.53 1.18
C SER A 169 24.87 -1.80 0.44
N SER A 170 24.12 -2.89 0.55
CA SER A 170 24.38 -4.14 -0.20
C SER A 170 24.28 -3.98 -1.72
N LEU A 171 23.65 -2.90 -2.19
CA LEU A 171 23.48 -2.51 -3.59
C LEU A 171 24.22 -1.21 -3.92
N GLY A 172 25.23 -0.84 -3.13
CA GLY A 172 26.13 0.29 -3.43
C GLY A 172 25.59 1.67 -3.06
N GLY A 173 24.45 1.75 -2.38
CA GLY A 173 23.89 2.99 -1.86
C GLY A 173 24.18 3.24 -0.38
N TYR A 174 23.43 4.17 0.20
CA TYR A 174 23.52 4.56 1.61
C TYR A 174 22.15 4.64 2.30
N PHE A 175 21.10 4.08 1.68
CA PHE A 175 19.80 3.91 2.31
C PHE A 175 19.90 2.90 3.46
N LEU A 176 19.55 3.32 4.67
CA LEU A 176 19.57 2.47 5.85
C LEU A 176 18.27 1.67 5.93
N TYR A 177 18.34 0.38 5.57
CA TYR A 177 17.21 -0.53 5.63
C TYR A 177 17.41 -1.61 6.69
N CYS A 178 16.48 -1.72 7.63
CA CYS A 178 16.37 -2.84 8.57
C CYS A 178 15.03 -3.53 8.38
N HIS A 179 15.06 -4.76 7.83
CA HIS A 179 13.83 -5.49 7.52
C HIS A 179 12.97 -5.73 8.76
N ARG A 180 13.58 -6.11 9.90
CA ARG A 180 12.84 -6.34 11.15
C ARG A 180 12.11 -5.09 11.62
N SER A 181 12.79 -3.94 11.63
CA SER A 181 12.19 -2.67 12.02
C SER A 181 11.07 -2.26 11.07
N TRP A 182 11.27 -2.46 9.76
CA TRP A 182 10.25 -2.19 8.75
C TRP A 182 9.00 -3.07 8.95
N VAL A 183 9.16 -4.38 9.20
CA VAL A 183 8.04 -5.29 9.47
C VAL A 183 7.27 -4.88 10.73
N SER A 184 7.98 -4.57 11.82
CA SER A 184 7.35 -4.08 13.05
C SER A 184 6.55 -2.81 12.80
N PHE A 185 7.10 -1.87 12.04
CA PHE A 185 6.40 -0.64 11.67
C PHE A 185 5.14 -0.91 10.84
N ILE A 186 5.23 -1.74 9.80
CA ILE A 186 4.07 -2.05 8.95
C ILE A 186 2.94 -2.68 9.77
N LYS A 187 3.26 -3.61 10.69
CA LYS A 187 2.26 -4.25 11.56
C LYS A 187 1.60 -3.25 12.51
N GLU A 188 2.38 -2.36 13.10
CA GLU A 188 1.87 -1.30 13.98
C GLU A 188 0.89 -0.39 13.23
N ILE A 189 1.26 0.03 12.01
CA ILE A 189 0.41 0.87 11.17
C ILE A 189 -0.86 0.13 10.74
N ASP A 190 -0.75 -1.14 10.33
CA ASP A 190 -1.93 -1.93 9.96
C ASP A 190 -2.90 -2.08 11.13
N ALA A 191 -2.40 -2.44 12.33
CA ALA A 191 -3.22 -2.53 13.54
C ALA A 191 -3.92 -1.20 13.87
N PHE A 192 -3.17 -0.09 13.83
CA PHE A 192 -3.73 1.24 14.04
C PHE A 192 -4.83 1.58 13.02
N VAL A 193 -4.61 1.27 11.73
CA VAL A 193 -5.60 1.51 10.67
C VAL A 193 -6.85 0.67 10.88
N GLN A 194 -6.72 -0.60 11.27
CA GLN A 194 -7.88 -1.46 11.56
C GLN A 194 -8.71 -0.93 12.74
N GLU A 195 -8.05 -0.50 13.83
CA GLU A 195 -8.74 0.12 14.97
C GLU A 195 -9.45 1.41 14.57
N PHE A 196 -8.77 2.28 13.82
CA PHE A 196 -9.34 3.52 13.31
C PHE A 196 -10.57 3.26 12.44
N LEU A 197 -10.48 2.32 11.49
CA LEU A 197 -11.61 1.94 10.63
C LEU A 197 -12.78 1.38 11.46
N SER A 198 -12.50 0.58 12.49
CA SER A 198 -13.54 0.08 13.41
C SER A 198 -14.29 1.21 14.11
N VAL A 199 -13.58 2.22 14.59
CA VAL A 199 -14.19 3.40 15.22
C VAL A 199 -15.03 4.19 14.22
N VAL A 200 -14.49 4.48 13.04
CA VAL A 200 -15.18 5.23 11.97
C VAL A 200 -16.47 4.51 11.55
N GLN A 201 -16.44 3.19 11.41
CA GLN A 201 -17.62 2.39 11.05
C GLN A 201 -18.68 2.37 12.17
N ARG A 202 -18.29 2.46 13.44
CA ARG A 202 -19.21 2.47 14.58
C ARG A 202 -19.81 3.85 14.88
N LEU A 203 -19.13 4.92 14.48
CA LEU A 203 -19.52 6.29 14.80
C LEU A 203 -20.94 6.65 14.32
N PRO A 204 -21.38 6.34 13.08
CA PRO A 204 -22.74 6.64 12.63
C PRO A 204 -23.83 5.99 13.50
N PHE A 205 -23.60 4.74 13.93
CA PHE A 205 -24.51 4.03 14.83
C PHE A 205 -24.57 4.70 16.20
N CYS A 206 -23.42 5.08 16.78
CA CYS A 206 -23.36 5.80 18.05
C CYS A 206 -24.12 7.14 17.99
N ILE A 207 -23.91 7.92 16.93
CA ILE A 207 -24.62 9.19 16.70
C ILE A 207 -26.13 8.95 16.62
N SER A 208 -26.56 7.96 15.83
CA SER A 208 -27.97 7.63 15.65
C SER A 208 -28.64 7.24 16.98
N ARG A 209 -27.94 6.45 17.81
CA ARG A 209 -28.42 6.08 19.15
C ARG A 209 -28.52 7.26 20.10
N LEU A 210 -27.52 8.13 20.14
CA LEU A 210 -27.55 9.34 20.97
C LEU A 210 -28.71 10.26 20.57
N GLN A 211 -28.94 10.44 19.27
CA GLN A 211 -30.08 11.20 18.75
C GLN A 211 -31.44 10.58 19.09
N ALA A 212 -31.53 9.25 19.11
CA ALA A 212 -32.74 8.55 19.53
C ALA A 212 -33.01 8.76 21.04
N LEU A 213 -31.97 8.63 21.87
CA LEU A 213 -32.06 8.84 23.32
C LEU A 213 -32.42 10.29 23.68
N SER A 214 -31.88 11.29 22.97
CA SER A 214 -32.19 12.69 23.23
C SER A 214 -33.65 13.06 22.93
N ARG A 215 -34.36 12.23 22.16
CA ARG A 215 -35.79 12.38 21.83
C ARG A 215 -36.69 11.62 22.80
N MET A 216 -36.15 10.85 23.74
CA MET A 216 -36.95 10.13 24.72
C MET A 216 -37.47 11.08 25.80
N PRO A 217 -38.73 10.90 26.26
CA PRO A 217 -39.26 11.68 27.37
C PRO A 217 -38.48 11.41 28.65
N VAL A 218 -38.24 12.46 29.45
CA VAL A 218 -37.61 12.33 30.77
C VAL A 218 -38.56 11.55 31.70
N PRO A 219 -38.07 10.55 32.45
CA PRO A 219 -38.90 9.78 33.38
C PRO A 219 -39.61 10.69 34.39
N SER A 220 -40.93 10.53 34.53
CA SER A 220 -41.80 11.38 35.35
C SER A 220 -41.53 11.32 36.86
N ASN A 221 -40.63 10.43 37.31
CA ASN A 221 -40.21 10.26 38.71
C ASN A 221 -39.14 11.26 39.16
N LEU A 222 -38.66 12.15 38.28
CA LEU A 222 -37.74 13.24 38.61
C LEU A 222 -38.43 14.61 38.67
N SER A 223 -39.77 14.66 38.61
CA SER A 223 -40.51 15.89 38.90
C SER A 223 -40.24 16.26 40.36
N PRO A 224 -39.61 17.41 40.67
CA PRO A 224 -39.57 17.88 42.04
C PRO A 224 -41.02 18.19 42.41
N HIS A 225 -41.58 17.40 43.32
CA HIS A 225 -42.81 17.78 43.98
C HIS A 225 -42.55 19.11 44.70
N GLY A 226 -43.05 20.18 44.10
CA GLY A 226 -43.25 21.49 44.72
C GLY A 226 -41.97 22.25 45.04
N SER A 227 -41.49 23.08 44.10
CA SER A 227 -41.03 24.42 44.49
C SER A 227 -41.18 25.40 43.33
N THR A 228 -41.76 26.54 43.66
CA THR A 228 -42.08 27.76 42.89
C THR A 228 -41.04 28.22 41.86
N PRO A 229 -41.47 28.94 40.80
CA PRO A 229 -40.57 29.43 39.77
C PRO A 229 -39.68 30.55 40.34
N LEU A 230 -38.36 30.34 40.33
CA LEU A 230 -37.39 31.42 40.44
C LEU A 230 -36.92 31.79 39.04
N ASP A 231 -37.21 33.02 38.65
CA ASP A 231 -36.65 33.66 37.46
C ASP A 231 -35.13 33.60 37.51
N LEU A 232 -34.53 32.94 36.51
CA LEU A 232 -33.11 33.05 36.19
C LEU A 232 -32.97 33.45 34.72
N PRO A 233 -32.07 34.39 34.41
CA PRO A 233 -32.06 35.09 33.14
C PRO A 233 -31.60 34.18 31.98
N LEU A 234 -32.20 34.41 30.82
CA LEU A 234 -31.84 33.84 29.52
C LEU A 234 -30.32 33.94 29.26
N LEU A 235 -29.59 32.85 29.47
CA LEU A 235 -28.27 32.69 28.90
C LEU A 235 -28.46 32.28 27.43
N SER A 236 -28.19 33.21 26.53
CA SER A 236 -28.19 33.02 25.09
C SER A 236 -27.27 31.85 24.71
N THR A 237 -27.86 30.68 24.44
CA THR A 237 -27.15 29.58 23.80
C THR A 237 -26.97 29.93 22.33
N LYS A 238 -25.75 30.32 21.96
CA LYS A 238 -25.32 30.34 20.56
C LYS A 238 -25.64 28.97 19.91
N PRO A 239 -26.11 28.93 18.65
CA PRO A 239 -26.35 27.68 17.97
C PRO A 239 -25.04 26.92 17.82
N ALA A 240 -25.13 25.59 17.99
CA ALA A 240 -24.06 24.66 17.71
C ALA A 240 -23.52 24.89 16.29
N VAL A 241 -22.20 25.01 16.17
CA VAL A 241 -21.52 25.04 14.88
C VAL A 241 -21.86 23.76 14.14
N SER A 242 -22.47 23.90 12.96
CA SER A 242 -22.74 22.77 12.07
C SER A 242 -21.40 22.14 11.65
N ILE A 243 -21.31 20.82 11.75
CA ILE A 243 -20.12 20.04 11.36
C ILE A 243 -19.81 20.20 9.85
N ASP A 244 -20.77 20.68 9.06
CA ASP A 244 -20.56 21.01 7.65
C ASP A 244 -19.54 22.14 7.42
N SER A 245 -19.29 23.00 8.42
CA SER A 245 -18.28 24.06 8.32
C SER A 245 -16.84 23.59 8.54
N LEU A 246 -16.60 22.33 8.94
CA LEU A 246 -15.24 21.80 9.16
C LEU A 246 -14.65 21.13 7.90
N MET A 247 -15.47 20.87 6.88
CA MET A 247 -15.02 20.22 5.62
C MET A 247 -14.79 21.21 4.47
N ALA A 248 -15.08 22.50 4.67
CA ALA A 248 -14.72 23.58 3.75
C ALA A 248 -13.43 24.26 4.23
N GLY A 249 -12.33 23.51 4.21
CA GLY A 249 -11.00 24.11 4.34
C GLY A 249 -10.58 24.66 2.98
N ASP A 250 -10.69 25.98 2.82
CA ASP A 250 -10.03 26.71 1.75
C ASP A 250 -8.51 26.44 1.81
N VAL A 251 -7.99 25.91 0.71
CA VAL A 251 -6.58 25.99 0.37
C VAL A 251 -6.36 27.39 -0.20
N ALA A 252 -5.41 28.11 0.38
CA ALA A 252 -4.92 29.40 -0.12
C ALA A 252 -4.36 29.31 -1.55
#